data_AF-A8F8P0-F1
#
_entry.id   AF-A8F8P0-F1
#
_cell.length_a   1.000
_cell.length_b   1.000
_cell.length_c   1.000
_cell.angle_alpha   90.00
_cell.angle_beta   90.00
_cell.angle_gamma   90.00
#
_symmetry.space_group_name_H-M   'P 1'
#
loop_
_entity.id
_entity.type
_entity.pdbx_description
1 polymer ?
#
loop_
_entity_poly.entity_id
_entity_poly.type
_entity_poly.pdbx_seq_one_letter_code
_entity_poly.pdbx_strand_id
1 'polypeptide(L)'
;MVLKNEDKNIDVSLVFIGERRMRNLNREYRKIDSPTDVLTFFYEEESFGEIFICPSQVEKNASKYSQRYEIELFRVLIHACLHLCGYDHEFVDNKSQEMFHRQEKYLREVEKNGC
;
A
#
# COMPACT_ATOMS: atom_id res chain seq x y z
N MET A 1 -12.45 0.36 3.76
CA MET A 1 -12.43 -0.60 2.65
C MET A 1 -12.27 -1.97 3.28
N VAL A 2 -13.28 -2.85 3.19
CA VAL A 2 -13.23 -4.17 3.83
C VAL A 2 -12.61 -5.14 2.84
N LEU A 3 -11.40 -5.63 3.14
CA LEU A 3 -10.75 -6.69 2.39
C LEU A 3 -11.23 -8.02 2.94
N LYS A 4 -12.03 -8.75 2.18
CA LYS A 4 -12.40 -10.13 2.52
C LYS A 4 -11.26 -11.06 2.11
N ASN A 5 -10.40 -11.40 3.08
CA ASN A 5 -9.83 -12.73 3.13
C ASN A 5 -10.65 -13.53 4.15
N GLU A 6 -10.98 -14.76 3.79
CA GLU A 6 -11.89 -15.64 4.50
C GLU A 6 -11.54 -15.70 6.02
N ASP A 7 -12.56 -15.42 6.85
CA ASP A 7 -12.60 -15.48 8.33
C ASP A 7 -11.93 -14.40 9.21
N LYS A 8 -11.38 -13.30 8.67
CA LYS A 8 -10.92 -12.17 9.53
C LYS A 8 -11.45 -10.81 9.07
N ASN A 9 -12.26 -10.16 9.90
CA ASN A 9 -12.58 -8.74 9.75
C ASN A 9 -11.39 -7.93 10.27
N ILE A 10 -10.73 -7.20 9.37
CA ILE A 10 -9.66 -6.27 9.72
C ILE A 10 -10.19 -4.86 9.54
N ASP A 11 -10.10 -4.05 10.60
CA ASP A 11 -10.37 -2.62 10.52
C ASP A 11 -9.14 -1.91 9.97
N VAL A 12 -9.33 -1.07 8.95
CA VAL A 12 -8.22 -0.38 8.27
C VAL A 12 -8.41 1.13 8.35
N SER A 13 -7.43 1.80 8.97
CA SER A 13 -7.30 3.25 8.97
C SER A 13 -6.40 3.70 7.81
N LEU A 14 -6.87 4.66 7.02
CA LEU A 14 -6.12 5.27 5.93
C LEU A 14 -5.84 6.73 6.28
N VAL A 15 -4.57 7.10 6.33
CA VAL A 15 -4.13 8.43 6.74
C VAL A 15 -3.20 9.04 5.69
N PHE A 16 -3.60 10.20 5.16
CA PHE A 16 -2.73 10.98 4.29
C PHE A 16 -1.84 11.92 5.09
N ILE A 17 -0.53 11.85 4.85
CA ILE A 17 0.48 12.63 5.57
C ILE A 17 1.46 13.32 4.62
N GLY A 18 1.99 14.46 5.05
CA GLY A 18 3.04 15.17 4.31
C GLY A 18 4.41 14.51 4.42
N GLU A 19 5.33 14.86 3.51
CA GLU A 19 6.67 14.25 3.39
C GLU A 19 7.48 14.30 4.69
N ARG A 20 7.41 15.39 5.45
CA ARG A 20 8.14 15.52 6.72
C ARG A 20 7.71 14.46 7.73
N ARG A 21 6.39 14.26 7.88
CA ARG A 21 5.84 13.25 8.80
C ARG A 21 6.16 11.85 8.28
N MET A 22 6.06 11.62 6.97
CA MET A 22 6.40 10.35 6.35
C MET A 22 7.87 9.97 6.55
N ARG A 23 8.81 10.90 6.32
CA ARG A 23 10.24 10.68 6.57
C ARG A 23 10.50 10.33 8.03
N ASN A 24 9.86 11.03 8.97
CA ASN A 24 10.03 10.76 10.40
C ASN A 24 9.57 9.34 10.75
N LEU A 25 8.38 8.93 10.28
CA LEU A 25 7.87 7.57 10.50
C LEU A 25 8.78 6.52 9.85
N ASN A 26 9.22 6.74 8.60
CA ASN A 26 10.09 5.79 7.91
C ASN A 26 11.44 5.62 8.64
N ARG A 27 11.99 6.72 9.17
CA ARG A 27 13.20 6.70 9.99
C ARG A 27 12.97 5.98 11.32
N GLU A 28 11.83 6.20 11.97
CA GLU A 28 11.52 5.61 13.27
C GLU A 28 11.35 4.10 13.18
N TYR A 29 10.52 3.64 12.24
CA TYR A 29 10.09 2.24 12.15
C TYR A 29 10.96 1.39 11.21
N ARG A 30 11.47 1.93 10.10
CA ARG A 30 12.31 1.20 9.13
C ARG A 30 13.79 1.60 9.17
N LYS A 31 14.18 2.58 9.99
CA LYS A 31 15.54 3.14 10.07
C LYS A 31 16.03 3.73 8.73
N ILE A 32 15.10 4.15 7.87
CA ILE A 32 15.40 4.76 6.56
C ILE A 32 15.08 6.25 6.61
N ASP A 33 16.10 7.10 6.43
CA ASP A 33 15.93 8.55 6.45
C ASP A 33 15.51 9.15 5.10
N SER A 34 14.35 8.72 4.59
CA SER A 34 13.75 9.23 3.35
C SER A 34 12.24 9.12 3.43
N PRO A 35 11.45 10.02 2.80
CA PRO A 35 10.03 9.73 2.59
C PRO A 35 9.86 8.50 1.67
N THR A 36 8.73 7.83 1.83
CA THR A 36 8.24 6.77 0.95
C THR A 36 6.78 7.10 0.58
N ASP A 37 6.25 6.44 -0.43
CA ASP A 37 4.87 6.60 -0.87
C ASP A 37 3.89 6.00 0.14
N VAL A 38 4.24 4.87 0.78
CA VAL A 38 3.38 4.21 1.76
C VAL A 38 4.13 3.53 2.91
N LEU A 39 3.53 3.59 4.09
CA LEU A 39 3.88 2.74 5.24
C LEU A 39 2.62 2.03 5.72
N THR A 40 2.76 0.73 5.96
CA THR A 40 1.68 -0.12 6.47
C THR A 40 2.09 -0.69 7.81
N PHE A 41 1.21 -0.60 8.80
CA PHE A 41 1.36 -1.18 10.12
C PHE A 41 0.21 -2.14 10.36
N PHE A 42 0.51 -3.32 10.88
CA PHE A 42 -0.49 -4.32 11.21
C PHE A 42 -0.40 -4.69 12.68
N TYR A 43 -1.54 -4.63 13.36
CA TYR A 43 -1.70 -4.91 14.78
C TYR A 43 -2.52 -6.21 14.90
N GLU A 44 -1.83 -7.34 14.91
CA GLU A 44 -2.44 -8.68 14.88
C GLU A 44 -3.44 -8.92 16.02
N GLU A 45 -3.10 -8.49 17.23
CA GLU A 45 -3.92 -8.67 18.43
C GLU A 45 -5.26 -7.94 18.35
N GLU A 46 -5.28 -6.78 17.66
CA GLU A 46 -6.45 -5.91 17.53
C GLU A 46 -7.19 -6.11 16.20
N SER A 47 -6.67 -6.96 15.31
CA SER A 47 -7.15 -7.08 13.92
C SER A 47 -7.29 -5.71 13.25
N PHE A 48 -6.30 -4.83 13.46
CA PHE A 48 -6.31 -3.45 13.00
C PHE A 48 -5.10 -3.18 12.10
N GLY A 49 -5.30 -2.43 11.01
CA GLY A 49 -4.26 -2.03 10.08
C GLY A 49 -4.25 -0.52 9.88
N GLU A 50 -3.07 0.08 9.87
CA GLU A 50 -2.90 1.49 9.51
C GLU A 50 -2.07 1.63 8.24
N ILE A 51 -2.61 2.39 7.29
CA ILE A 51 -1.95 2.73 6.03
C ILE A 51 -1.71 4.23 6.01
N PHE A 52 -0.44 4.62 6.00
CA PHE A 52 -0.01 6.00 5.84
C PHE A 52 0.41 6.22 4.39
N ILE A 53 -0.19 7.18 3.70
CA ILE A 53 0.17 7.53 2.31
C ILE A 53 0.71 8.95 2.26
N CYS A 54 1.76 9.17 1.46
CA CYS A 54 2.27 10.49 1.15
C CYS A 54 1.89 10.91 -0.29
N PRO A 55 0.85 11.75 -0.48
CA PRO A 55 0.39 12.18 -1.80
C PRO A 55 1.49 12.79 -2.67
N SER A 56 2.38 13.60 -2.09
CA SER A 56 3.49 14.23 -2.81
C SER A 56 4.49 13.20 -3.34
N GLN A 57 4.71 12.10 -2.61
CA GLN A 57 5.58 11.03 -3.08
C GLN A 57 4.90 10.15 -4.13
N VAL A 58 3.59 9.92 -4.01
CA VAL A 58 2.77 9.26 -5.04
C VAL A 58 2.79 10.07 -6.34
N GLU A 59 2.65 11.40 -6.27
CA GLU A 59 2.71 12.28 -7.45
C GLU A 59 4.09 12.27 -8.12
N LYS A 60 5.17 12.26 -7.33
CA LYS A 60 6.54 12.10 -7.83
C LYS A 60 6.72 10.75 -8.55
N ASN A 61 6.19 9.67 -7.98
CA ASN A 61 6.25 8.35 -8.59
C ASN A 61 5.43 8.29 -9.88
N ALA A 62 4.19 8.80 -9.87
CA ALA A 62 3.34 8.88 -11.05
C ALA A 62 4.04 9.62 -12.21
N SER A 63 4.65 10.77 -11.91
CA SER A 63 5.44 11.55 -12.89
C SER A 63 6.66 10.77 -13.38
N LYS A 64 7.38 10.08 -12.50
CA LYS A 64 8.57 9.29 -12.82
C LYS A 64 8.25 8.11 -13.74
N TYR A 65 7.10 7.46 -13.55
CA TYR A 65 6.67 6.29 -14.32
C TYR A 65 5.73 6.64 -15.49
N SER A 66 5.52 7.93 -15.78
CA SER A 66 4.58 8.40 -16.80
C SER A 66 3.19 7.82 -16.64
N GLN A 67 2.72 7.71 -15.40
CA GLN A 67 1.40 7.20 -15.03
C GLN A 67 0.51 8.33 -14.52
N ARG A 68 -0.80 8.10 -14.55
CA ARG A 68 -1.77 8.99 -13.91
C ARG A 68 -1.66 8.89 -12.39
N TYR A 69 -1.84 10.02 -11.70
CA TYR A 69 -1.81 10.08 -10.24
C TYR A 69 -2.80 9.09 -9.60
N GLU A 70 -4.02 8.99 -10.14
CA GLU A 70 -5.04 8.10 -9.58
C GLU A 70 -4.62 6.64 -9.66
N ILE A 71 -3.99 6.23 -10.77
CA ILE A 71 -3.52 4.85 -10.98
C ILE A 71 -2.40 4.51 -10.00
N GLU A 72 -1.45 5.42 -9.80
CA GLU A 72 -0.38 5.21 -8.83
C GLU A 72 -0.93 5.16 -7.40
N LEU A 73 -1.89 6.02 -7.06
CA LEU A 73 -2.55 5.98 -5.75
C LEU A 73 -3.27 4.65 -5.52
N PHE A 74 -4.01 4.14 -6.51
CA PHE A 74 -4.66 2.84 -6.41
C PHE A 74 -3.64 1.70 -6.33
N ARG A 75 -2.56 1.76 -7.10
CA ARG A 75 -1.46 0.79 -7.06
C ARG A 75 -0.88 0.70 -5.64
N VAL A 76 -0.59 1.85 -5.03
CA VAL A 76 -0.08 1.96 -3.65
C VAL A 76 -1.09 1.44 -2.63
N LEU A 77 -2.37 1.80 -2.76
CA LEU A 77 -3.45 1.33 -1.89
C LEU A 77 -3.64 -0.20 -1.97
N ILE A 78 -3.71 -0.75 -3.18
CA ILE A 78 -3.85 -2.19 -3.41
C ILE A 78 -2.65 -2.92 -2.82
N HIS A 79 -1.44 -2.40 -3.04
CA HIS A 79 -0.21 -2.95 -2.48
C HIS A 79 -0.24 -2.99 -0.95
N ALA A 80 -0.61 -1.88 -0.29
CA ALA A 80 -0.73 -1.81 1.16
C ALA A 80 -1.81 -2.76 1.71
N CYS A 81 -2.94 -2.85 1.01
CA CYS A 81 -4.02 -3.77 1.34
C CYS A 81 -3.59 -5.24 1.24
N LEU A 82 -2.83 -5.60 0.19
CA LEU A 82 -2.31 -6.95 0.03
C LEU A 82 -1.33 -7.32 1.14
N HIS A 83 -0.48 -6.38 1.58
CA HIS A 83 0.38 -6.59 2.75
C HIS A 83 -0.44 -6.86 4.03
N LEU A 84 -1.51 -6.11 4.29
CA LEU A 84 -2.40 -6.35 5.44
C LEU A 84 -3.10 -7.71 5.38
N CYS A 85 -3.34 -8.24 4.18
CA CYS A 85 -3.90 -9.57 3.98
C CYS A 85 -2.89 -10.72 4.20
N GLY A 86 -1.66 -10.43 4.60
CA GLY A 86 -0.61 -11.42 4.84
C GLY A 86 0.15 -11.87 3.59
N TYR A 87 0.06 -11.10 2.49
CA TYR A 87 0.90 -11.31 1.32
C TYR A 87 2.19 -10.49 1.48
N ASP A 88 3.25 -11.14 1.98
CA ASP A 88 4.55 -10.49 2.12
C ASP A 88 5.39 -10.53 0.84
N HIS A 89 6.14 -9.45 0.64
CA HIS A 89 7.09 -9.25 -0.45
C HIS A 89 8.53 -9.47 0.02
N GLU A 90 8.77 -10.50 0.83
CA GLU A 90 10.14 -10.98 1.02
C GLU A 90 10.55 -11.80 -0.21
N PHE A 91 11.50 -11.26 -0.96
CA PHE A 91 12.06 -11.74 -2.23
C PHE A 91 12.79 -13.10 -2.10
N VAL A 92 12.10 -14.14 -1.64
CA VAL A 92 12.71 -15.47 -1.50
C VAL A 92 11.90 -16.57 -2.20
N ASP A 93 10.60 -16.39 -2.52
CA ASP A 93 9.78 -17.48 -3.08
C ASP A 93 8.66 -17.06 -4.05
N ASN A 94 8.05 -18.06 -4.71
CA ASN A 94 6.89 -18.01 -5.63
C ASN A 94 5.71 -17.11 -5.18
N LYS A 95 5.63 -16.74 -3.89
CA LYS A 95 4.63 -15.80 -3.32
C LYS A 95 4.75 -14.37 -3.88
N SER A 96 5.96 -13.95 -4.25
CA SER A 96 6.21 -12.64 -4.88
C SER A 96 5.49 -12.49 -6.22
N GLN A 97 5.43 -13.56 -7.02
CA GLN A 97 4.69 -13.59 -8.29
C GLN A 97 3.17 -13.56 -8.07
N GLU A 98 2.67 -14.22 -7.04
CA GLU A 98 1.24 -14.25 -6.74
C GLU A 98 0.72 -12.88 -6.30
N MET A 99 1.47 -12.17 -5.44
CA MET A 99 1.12 -10.79 -5.05
C MET A 99 1.12 -9.86 -6.26
N PHE A 100 2.14 -9.94 -7.13
CA PHE A 100 2.20 -9.13 -8.34
C PHE A 100 1.00 -9.41 -9.27
N HIS A 101 0.66 -10.69 -9.47
CA HIS A 101 -0.49 -11.06 -10.28
C HIS A 101 -1.81 -10.54 -9.71
N ARG A 102 -2.00 -10.63 -8.38
CA ARG A 102 -3.18 -10.10 -7.69
C ARG A 102 -3.23 -8.57 -7.76
N GLN A 103 -2.10 -7.89 -7.58
CA GLN A 103 -1.99 -6.45 -7.67
C GLN A 103 -2.40 -5.96 -9.07
N GLU A 104 -1.85 -6.55 -10.13
CA GLU A 104 -2.20 -6.22 -11.51
C GLU A 104 -3.66 -6.58 -11.84
N LYS A 105 -4.17 -7.69 -11.30
CA LYS A 105 -5.59 -8.07 -11.46
C LYS A 105 -6.52 -7.00 -10.86
N TYR A 106 -6.30 -6.62 -9.60
CA TYR A 106 -7.14 -5.62 -8.94
C TYR A 106 -6.98 -4.23 -9.56
N LEU A 107 -5.77 -3.86 -9.98
CA LEU A 107 -5.55 -2.59 -10.67
C LEU A 107 -6.38 -2.53 -11.97
N ARG A 108 -6.37 -3.60 -12.78
CA ARG A 108 -7.20 -3.70 -13.98
C ARG A 108 -8.70 -3.65 -13.69
N GLU A 109 -9.14 -4.22 -12.58
CA GLU A 109 -10.55 -4.14 -12.16
C GLU A 109 -10.94 -2.70 -11.79
N VAL A 110 -10.08 -1.97 -11.07
CA VAL A 110 -10.31 -0.55 -10.76
C VAL A 110 -10.32 0.29 -12.03
N GLU A 111 -9.39 0.05 -12.96
CA GLU A 111 -9.36 0.74 -14.25
C GLU A 111 -10.61 0.50 -15.10
N LYS A 112 -11.17 -0.71 -15.07
CA LYS A 112 -12.40 -1.05 -15.80
C LYS A 112 -13.66 -0.46 -15.19
N ASN A 113 -13.70 -0.31 -13.86
CA ASN A 113 -14.86 0.22 -13.14
C ASN A 113 -14.82 1.75 -12.96
N GLY A 114 -13.68 2.38 -13.28
CA GLY A 114 -13.47 3.83 -13.22
C GLY A 114 -13.77 4.58 -14.53
N CYS A 115 -14.42 3.93 -15.50
CA CYS A 115 -14.96 4.52 -16.74
C CYS A 115 -16.48 4.49 -16.74
#